data_AF-A0A8T2ZAV0-F1
#
_entry.id   AF-A0A8T2ZAV0-F1
#
_cell.length_a   1.000
_cell.length_b   1.000
_cell.length_c   1.000
_cell.angle_alpha   90.00
_cell.angle_beta   90.00
_cell.angle_gamma   90.00
#
_symmetry.space_group_name_H-M   'P 1'
#
loop_
_entity.id
_entity.type
_entity.pdbx_description
1 polymer ?
#
loop_
_entity_poly.entity_id
_entity_poly.type
_entity_poly.pdbx_seq_one_letter_code
_entity_poly.pdbx_strand_id
1 'polypeptide(L)'
;MEDDTGVKSSIVIGLRAKEVGMAGFDLRSASLHLSQYSETSSSYQNTKSLLQFYDPVVVVVPPNKYAPDGMVGISELVLMACGCFGDTKGAVLVKNLAAKEPSAHGLDAYYKQYYPCLSAAAATIKWYSQNFGLPQI
;
A
#
# COMPACT_ATOMS: atom_id res chain seq x y z
N MET A 1 0.26 -25.05 26.17
CA MET A 1 0.56 -23.64 25.90
C MET A 1 1.10 -23.63 24.49
N GLU A 2 0.18 -23.60 23.53
CA GLU A 2 0.53 -23.55 22.12
C GLU A 2 1.06 -22.15 21.85
N ASP A 3 2.29 -22.11 21.38
CA ASP A 3 3.01 -20.90 21.01
C ASP A 3 2.31 -20.34 19.76
N ASP A 4 1.24 -19.58 20.00
CA ASP A 4 0.53 -18.77 19.01
C ASP A 4 1.49 -17.65 18.61
N THR A 5 2.52 -18.05 17.85
CA THR A 5 3.41 -17.15 17.13
C THR A 5 2.53 -16.53 16.05
N GLY A 6 1.72 -15.56 16.49
CA GLY A 6 0.80 -14.81 15.65
C GLY A 6 1.58 -14.39 14.42
N VAL A 7 1.16 -14.90 13.27
CA VAL A 7 1.82 -14.66 11.99
C VAL A 7 1.87 -13.16 11.81
N LYS A 8 3.03 -12.54 12.03
CA LYS A 8 3.23 -11.11 11.79
C LYS A 8 2.79 -10.84 10.35
N SER A 9 1.84 -9.94 10.16
CA SER A 9 1.17 -9.75 8.89
C SER A 9 2.18 -9.44 7.79
N SER A 10 2.18 -10.16 6.67
CA SER A 10 3.13 -9.95 5.57
C SER A 10 2.82 -8.72 4.71
N ILE A 11 2.05 -7.76 5.22
CA ILE A 11 1.45 -6.71 4.40
C ILE A 11 2.29 -5.44 4.47
N VAL A 12 2.64 -4.91 3.28
CA VAL A 12 3.30 -3.60 3.13
C VAL A 12 2.29 -2.61 2.58
N ILE A 13 2.11 -1.46 3.26
CA ILE A 13 1.11 -0.45 2.88
C ILE A 13 1.76 0.88 2.44
N GLY A 14 1.48 1.34 1.23
CA GLY A 14 1.80 2.69 0.77
C GLY A 14 0.68 3.70 1.08
N LEU A 15 0.96 4.94 1.49
CA LEU A 15 -0.06 6.00 1.73
C LEU A 15 0.23 7.35 1.03
N ARG A 16 -0.81 8.09 0.62
CA ARG A 16 -0.73 9.47 0.06
C ARG A 16 -1.83 10.38 0.66
N ALA A 17 -1.56 11.65 0.99
CA ALA A 17 -2.39 12.43 1.94
C ALA A 17 -3.28 13.58 1.38
N LYS A 18 -3.77 13.54 0.14
CA LYS A 18 -4.78 14.53 -0.36
C LYS A 18 -6.12 13.86 -0.68
N GLU A 19 -6.04 12.74 -1.37
CA GLU A 19 -6.98 11.63 -1.35
C GLU A 19 -6.15 10.44 -0.87
N VAL A 20 -6.66 9.67 0.09
CA VAL A 20 -5.88 8.57 0.66
C VAL A 20 -5.85 7.42 -0.33
N GLY A 21 -4.70 7.24 -0.95
CA GLY A 21 -4.37 6.08 -1.76
C GLY A 21 -3.61 5.07 -0.93
N MET A 22 -4.10 3.83 -0.92
CA MET A 22 -3.52 2.72 -0.19
C MET A 22 -3.22 1.56 -1.14
N ALA A 23 -2.05 0.95 -0.98
CA ALA A 23 -1.70 -0.28 -1.66
C ALA A 23 -1.08 -1.26 -0.66
N GLY A 24 -1.84 -2.30 -0.32
CA GLY A 24 -1.42 -3.39 0.55
C GLY A 24 -0.93 -4.56 -0.29
N PHE A 25 0.33 -4.94 -0.14
CA PHE A 25 0.88 -6.14 -0.80
C PHE A 25 1.07 -7.25 0.22
N ASP A 26 0.31 -8.33 0.10
CA ASP A 26 0.44 -9.52 0.96
C ASP A 26 1.44 -10.51 0.33
N LEU A 27 2.58 -10.70 0.99
CA LEU A 27 3.64 -11.60 0.51
C LEU A 27 3.27 -13.07 0.57
N ARG A 28 2.31 -13.46 1.41
CA ARG A 28 1.93 -14.87 1.60
C ARG A 28 1.04 -15.36 0.47
N SER A 29 0.08 -14.53 0.05
CA SER A 29 -0.87 -14.81 -1.03
C SER A 29 -0.40 -14.30 -2.39
N ALA A 30 0.68 -13.49 -2.43
CA ALA A 30 1.08 -12.71 -3.59
C ALA A 30 -0.06 -11.82 -4.13
N SER A 31 -0.90 -11.26 -3.26
CA SER A 31 -2.02 -10.40 -3.66
C SER A 31 -1.74 -8.92 -3.43
N LEU A 32 -2.17 -8.08 -4.38
CA LEU A 32 -2.10 -6.62 -4.28
C LEU A 32 -3.51 -6.05 -4.10
N HIS A 33 -3.74 -5.47 -2.94
CA HIS A 33 -4.98 -4.80 -2.56
C HIS A 33 -4.85 -3.30 -2.76
N LEU A 34 -5.67 -2.73 -3.63
CA LEU A 34 -5.72 -1.29 -3.88
C LEU A 34 -6.97 -0.71 -3.21
N SER A 35 -6.81 0.40 -2.50
CA SER A 35 -7.94 1.13 -1.91
C SER A 35 -7.72 2.62 -2.03
N GLN A 36 -8.79 3.37 -2.28
CA GLN A 36 -8.77 4.83 -2.29
C GLN A 36 -10.01 5.37 -1.60
N TYR A 37 -9.82 6.35 -0.73
CA TYR A 37 -10.89 6.99 0.01
C TYR A 37 -10.53 8.42 0.38
N SER A 38 -11.55 9.24 0.59
CA SER A 38 -11.40 10.59 1.12
C SER A 38 -11.43 10.55 2.64
N GLU A 39 -10.48 11.23 3.28
CA GLU A 39 -10.56 11.47 4.72
C GLU A 39 -11.30 12.79 4.96
N THR A 40 -12.41 12.71 5.70
CA THR A 40 -13.22 13.87 6.07
C THR A 40 -12.73 14.55 7.34
N SER A 41 -11.81 13.91 8.07
CA SER A 41 -11.26 14.39 9.34
C SER A 41 -9.74 14.36 9.33
N SER A 42 -9.12 15.37 9.96
CA SER A 42 -7.67 15.42 10.21
C SER A 42 -7.17 14.32 11.16
N SER A 43 -8.07 13.55 11.76
CA SER A 43 -7.74 12.43 12.66
C SER A 43 -7.43 11.12 11.92
N TYR A 44 -7.67 11.06 10.60
CA TYR A 44 -7.38 9.92 9.72
C TYR A 44 -7.95 8.58 10.23
N GLN A 45 -9.21 8.57 10.70
CA GLN A 45 -9.81 7.37 11.31
C GLN A 45 -9.99 6.22 10.33
N ASN A 46 -10.36 6.49 9.07
CA ASN A 46 -10.52 5.41 8.08
C ASN A 46 -9.17 4.74 7.81
N THR A 47 -8.12 5.56 7.74
CA THR A 47 -6.74 5.07 7.59
C THR A 47 -6.33 4.21 8.77
N LYS A 48 -6.58 4.67 10.00
CA LYS A 48 -6.29 3.89 11.21
C LYS A 48 -7.03 2.57 11.25
N SER A 49 -8.33 2.56 10.94
CA SER A 49 -9.14 1.34 10.91
C SER A 49 -8.63 0.34 9.87
N LEU A 50 -8.22 0.79 8.69
CA LEU A 50 -7.64 -0.09 7.67
C LEU A 50 -6.28 -0.63 8.10
N LEU A 51 -5.42 0.19 8.69
CA LEU A 51 -4.13 -0.26 9.21
C LEU A 51 -4.32 -1.30 10.33
N GLN A 52 -5.31 -1.13 11.20
CA GLN A 52 -5.66 -2.14 12.21
C GLN A 52 -6.21 -3.43 11.57
N PHE A 53 -7.00 -3.31 10.51
CA PHE A 53 -7.56 -4.46 9.80
C PHE A 53 -6.48 -5.29 9.08
N TYR A 54 -5.53 -4.63 8.40
CA TYR A 54 -4.45 -5.30 7.67
C TYR A 54 -3.26 -5.68 8.57
N ASP A 55 -3.11 -5.03 9.72
CA ASP A 55 -2.01 -5.22 10.69
C ASP A 55 -0.61 -5.23 10.04
N PRO A 56 -0.28 -4.28 9.15
CA PRO A 56 0.91 -4.38 8.30
C PRO A 56 2.21 -4.42 9.10
N VAL A 57 3.17 -5.25 8.68
CA VAL A 57 4.54 -5.21 9.22
C VAL A 57 5.26 -3.92 8.88
N VAL A 58 4.99 -3.34 7.70
CA VAL A 58 5.65 -2.12 7.24
C VAL A 58 4.65 -1.17 6.59
N VAL A 59 4.74 0.11 6.96
CA VAL A 59 4.00 1.18 6.30
C VAL A 59 4.96 2.15 5.64
N VAL A 60 4.83 2.28 4.32
CA VAL A 60 5.64 3.12 3.45
C VAL A 60 4.90 4.43 3.18
N VAL A 61 5.48 5.56 3.58
CA VAL A 61 4.87 6.88 3.42
C VAL A 61 5.84 7.88 2.78
N PRO A 62 5.33 8.89 2.04
CA PRO A 62 6.18 9.98 1.56
C PRO A 62 6.69 10.80 2.75
N PRO A 63 7.81 11.53 2.60
CA PRO A 63 8.33 12.41 3.64
C PRO A 63 7.44 13.65 3.64
N ASN A 64 6.34 13.57 4.37
CA ASN A 64 5.38 14.67 4.49
C ASN A 64 5.01 14.81 5.97
N LYS A 65 4.60 16.02 6.37
CA LYS A 65 4.29 16.39 7.77
C LYS A 65 3.04 15.70 8.36
N TYR A 66 2.52 14.67 7.70
CA TYR A 66 1.29 13.96 8.04
C TYR A 66 1.56 12.53 8.51
N ALA A 67 2.70 12.28 9.16
CA ALA A 67 2.77 11.11 10.04
C ALA A 67 1.73 11.36 11.13
N PRO A 68 0.59 10.65 11.17
CA PRO A 68 -0.40 10.88 12.20
C PRO A 68 0.27 10.51 13.53
N ASP A 69 0.23 11.40 14.51
CA ASP A 69 0.68 11.18 15.91
C ASP A 69 -0.08 10.04 16.64
N GLY A 70 -0.62 9.05 15.92
CA GLY A 70 -1.48 8.00 16.44
C GLY A 70 -1.43 6.70 15.63
N MET A 71 -0.32 6.42 14.95
CA MET A 71 -0.05 5.12 14.32
C MET A 71 0.38 4.08 15.39
N VAL A 72 -0.50 3.80 16.35
CA VAL A 72 -0.25 2.80 17.41
C VAL A 72 -0.43 1.41 16.79
N GLY A 73 0.62 0.59 16.82
CA GLY A 73 0.60 -0.80 16.33
C GLY A 73 1.38 -1.06 15.04
N ILE A 74 1.89 -0.02 14.35
CA ILE A 74 2.77 -0.22 13.19
C ILE A 74 4.13 -0.71 13.67
N SER A 75 4.56 -1.88 13.20
CA SER A 75 5.87 -2.44 13.54
C SER A 75 7.03 -1.62 12.95
N GLU A 76 6.87 -1.08 11.73
CA GLU A 76 7.87 -0.23 11.09
C GLU A 76 7.23 0.83 10.17
N LEU A 77 7.63 2.10 10.33
CA LEU A 77 7.23 3.20 9.46
C LEU A 77 8.44 3.62 8.60
N VAL A 78 8.33 3.47 7.29
CA VAL A 78 9.40 3.78 6.33
C VAL A 78 9.07 5.04 5.54
N LEU A 79 9.98 6.01 5.58
CA LEU A 79 9.91 7.21 4.76
C LEU A 79 10.60 6.98 3.42
N MET A 80 9.85 7.07 2.32
CA MET A 80 10.40 7.02 0.96
C MET A 80 10.26 8.36 0.27
N ALA A 81 11.26 8.79 -0.50
CA ALA A 81 11.21 10.04 -1.25
C ALA A 81 9.93 10.13 -2.12
N CYS A 82 9.33 11.33 -2.22
CA CYS A 82 8.09 11.55 -2.99
C CYS A 82 8.16 11.00 -4.44
N GLY A 83 9.34 11.01 -5.07
CA GLY A 83 9.56 10.42 -6.40
C GLY A 83 9.35 8.90 -6.49
N CYS A 84 9.17 8.21 -5.37
CA CYS A 84 8.76 6.79 -5.32
C CYS A 84 7.25 6.62 -5.49
N PHE A 85 6.47 7.67 -5.22
CA PHE A 85 5.00 7.69 -5.30
C PHE A 85 4.53 8.24 -6.65
N GLY A 86 4.90 7.55 -7.74
CA GLY A 86 4.54 7.94 -9.10
C GLY A 86 3.36 7.12 -9.61
N ASP A 87 2.19 7.75 -9.74
CA ASP A 87 0.97 7.15 -10.30
C ASP A 87 1.20 6.46 -11.65
N THR A 88 1.91 7.11 -12.58
CA THR A 88 2.18 6.57 -13.91
C THR A 88 2.99 5.28 -13.83
N LYS A 89 4.00 5.22 -12.95
CA LYS A 89 4.82 4.02 -12.74
C LYS A 89 4.01 2.92 -12.07
N GLY A 90 3.25 3.26 -11.04
CA GLY A 90 2.40 2.31 -10.33
C GLY A 90 1.34 1.72 -11.23
N ALA A 91 0.78 2.52 -12.11
CA ALA A 91 -0.27 2.10 -13.00
C ALA A 91 0.25 1.20 -14.14
N VAL A 92 1.47 1.42 -14.64
CA VAL A 92 2.18 0.45 -15.51
C VAL A 92 2.44 -0.86 -14.75
N LEU A 93 2.89 -0.79 -13.50
CA LEU A 93 3.15 -1.99 -12.69
C LEU A 93 1.87 -2.80 -12.46
N VAL A 94 0.80 -2.16 -11.96
CA VAL A 94 -0.48 -2.82 -11.73
C VAL A 94 -1.06 -3.38 -13.03
N LYS A 95 -0.94 -2.68 -14.16
CA LYS A 95 -1.36 -3.20 -15.47
C LYS A 95 -0.58 -4.44 -15.88
N ASN A 96 0.74 -4.45 -15.70
CA ASN A 96 1.57 -5.62 -16.01
C ASN A 96 1.26 -6.81 -15.09
N LEU A 97 0.91 -6.55 -13.82
CA LEU A 97 0.47 -7.57 -12.88
C LEU A 97 -0.91 -8.13 -13.27
N ALA A 98 -1.87 -7.24 -13.54
CA ALA A 98 -3.20 -7.58 -13.99
C ALA A 98 -3.22 -8.37 -15.30
N ALA A 99 -2.31 -8.08 -16.24
CA ALA A 99 -2.22 -8.79 -17.51
C ALA A 99 -1.90 -10.29 -17.34
N LYS A 100 -1.32 -10.69 -16.21
CA LYS A 100 -1.06 -12.10 -15.86
C LYS A 100 -2.23 -12.75 -15.11
N GLU A 101 -3.20 -11.96 -14.66
CA GLU A 101 -4.34 -12.39 -13.85
C GLU A 101 -5.64 -12.32 -14.68
N PRO A 102 -6.23 -13.48 -15.07
CA PRO A 102 -7.46 -13.53 -15.87
C PRO A 102 -8.65 -12.81 -15.21
N SER A 103 -8.62 -12.69 -13.89
CA SER A 103 -9.65 -12.04 -13.06
C SER A 103 -9.59 -10.51 -13.09
N ALA A 104 -8.51 -9.90 -13.57
CA ALA A 104 -8.27 -8.46 -13.51
C ALA A 104 -8.93 -7.67 -14.67
N HIS A 105 -10.09 -8.13 -15.14
CA HIS A 105 -10.86 -7.46 -16.19
C HIS A 105 -11.35 -6.08 -15.70
N GLY A 106 -11.05 -5.02 -16.45
CA GLY A 106 -11.57 -3.67 -16.21
C GLY A 106 -10.54 -2.61 -15.80
N LEU A 107 -9.29 -2.98 -15.53
CA LEU A 107 -8.25 -2.06 -15.04
C LEU A 107 -8.03 -0.81 -15.93
N ASP A 108 -8.19 -0.96 -17.25
CA ASP A 108 -8.09 0.13 -18.22
C ASP A 108 -9.18 1.21 -18.06
N ALA A 109 -10.36 0.86 -17.52
CA ALA A 109 -11.42 1.81 -17.20
C ALA A 109 -11.18 2.57 -15.89
N TYR A 110 -10.36 2.02 -14.98
CA TYR A 110 -10.12 2.53 -13.63
C TYR A 110 -8.89 3.47 -13.54
N TYR A 111 -8.05 3.54 -14.57
CA TYR A 111 -6.79 4.30 -14.56
C TYR A 111 -6.97 5.79 -14.23
N LYS A 112 -8.09 6.41 -14.64
CA LYS A 112 -8.34 7.85 -14.43
C LYS A 112 -8.85 8.21 -13.02
N GLN A 113 -9.29 7.24 -12.23
CA GLN A 113 -9.94 7.47 -10.93
C GLN A 113 -9.07 7.04 -9.73
N TYR A 114 -8.01 6.26 -9.97
CA TYR A 114 -7.25 5.56 -8.92
C TYR A 114 -5.80 6.07 -8.73
N TYR A 115 -5.46 7.28 -9.19
CA TYR A 115 -4.08 7.80 -9.15
C TYR A 115 -3.41 7.74 -7.76
N PRO A 116 -4.10 8.06 -6.64
CA PRO A 116 -3.55 7.89 -5.29
C PRO A 116 -3.09 6.47 -4.97
N CYS A 117 -3.90 5.44 -5.18
CA CYS A 117 -3.52 4.07 -4.81
C CYS A 117 -2.48 3.48 -5.78
N LEU A 118 -2.47 3.91 -7.04
CA LEU A 118 -1.43 3.56 -8.00
C LEU A 118 -0.08 4.18 -7.57
N SER A 119 -0.10 5.42 -7.10
CA SER A 119 1.10 6.06 -6.52
C SER A 119 1.61 5.27 -5.29
N ALA A 120 0.70 4.84 -4.41
CA ALA A 120 1.04 4.00 -3.27
C ALA A 120 1.63 2.65 -3.71
N ALA A 121 1.04 1.98 -4.71
CA ALA A 121 1.51 0.71 -5.23
C ALA A 121 2.94 0.81 -5.80
N ALA A 122 3.25 1.91 -6.50
CA ALA A 122 4.60 2.18 -6.99
C ALA A 122 5.63 2.20 -5.85
N ALA A 123 5.30 2.88 -4.74
CA ALA A 123 6.18 2.98 -3.58
C ALA A 123 6.30 1.63 -2.85
N THR A 124 5.19 0.93 -2.64
CA THR A 124 5.15 -0.41 -2.02
C THR A 124 6.03 -1.40 -2.78
N ILE A 125 5.86 -1.50 -4.11
CA ILE A 125 6.65 -2.43 -4.95
C ILE A 125 8.13 -2.01 -4.97
N LYS A 126 8.42 -0.70 -5.01
CA LYS A 126 9.79 -0.21 -5.00
C LYS A 126 10.50 -0.53 -3.69
N TRP A 127 9.82 -0.32 -2.55
CA TRP A 127 10.36 -0.68 -1.24
C TRP A 127 10.64 -2.18 -1.16
N TYR A 128 9.68 -3.00 -1.59
CA TYR A 128 9.87 -4.45 -1.62
C TYR A 128 11.06 -4.84 -2.48
N SER A 129 11.16 -4.27 -3.68
CA SER A 129 12.27 -4.51 -4.62
C SER A 129 13.64 -4.18 -4.04
N GLN A 130 13.75 -3.12 -3.23
CA GLN A 130 15.00 -2.69 -2.62
C GLN A 130 15.44 -3.56 -1.44
N ASN A 131 14.49 -4.22 -0.76
CA ASN A 131 14.78 -5.00 0.46
C ASN A 131 14.82 -6.50 0.21
N PHE A 132 14.03 -7.01 -0.73
CA PHE A 132 13.83 -8.45 -0.95
C PHE A 132 13.99 -8.89 -2.41
N GLY A 133 14.16 -7.94 -3.35
CA GLY A 133 14.15 -8.20 -4.80
C GLY A 133 12.75 -8.05 -5.41
N LEU A 134 12.64 -8.10 -6.74
CA LEU A 134 11.34 -7.91 -7.41
C LEU A 134 10.33 -8.99 -6.96
N PRO A 135 9.09 -8.61 -6.62
CA PRO A 135 8.09 -9.59 -6.22
C PRO A 135 7.75 -10.49 -7.42
N GLN A 136 7.86 -11.80 -7.21
CA GLN A 136 7.34 -12.82 -8.14
C GLN A 136 5.83 -12.89 -7.87
N ILE A 137 5.08 -12.06 -8.59
CA ILE A 137 3.63 -12.04 -8.63
C ILE A 137 3.19 -12.65 -9.96
#